data_AF-A0A060C517-F1
#
_entry.id   AF-A0A060C517-F1
#
_cell.length_a   1.000
_cell.length_b   1.000
_cell.length_c   1.000
_cell.angle_alpha   90.00
_cell.angle_beta   90.00
_cell.angle_gamma   90.00
#
_symmetry.space_group_name_H-M   'P 1'
#
loop_
_entity.id
_entity.type
_entity.pdbx_description
1 polymer ?
#
loop_
_entity_poly.entity_id
_entity_poly.type
_entity_poly.pdbx_seq_one_letter_code
_entity_poly.pdbx_strand_id
1 'polypeptide(L)'
;MSWLVELEQNTIIPQDWRGFAQCHASTLLALPNGDILVAYMAGGGEAKPDMAIWLSRRTNGEWLPPQRIQHRYLLAHWNPVLHRDDETGTIFLYYKVGNTVQNWYTLVST
;
A
#
# COMPACT_ATOMS: atom_id res chain seq x y z
N MET A 1 -35.27 -7.15 1.14
CA MET A 1 -34.12 -6.48 0.50
C MET A 1 -32.88 -7.02 1.19
N SER A 2 -32.18 -7.95 0.53
CA SER A 2 -30.98 -8.61 1.08
C SER A 2 -29.77 -7.74 0.75
N TRP A 3 -29.08 -7.25 1.77
CA TRP A 3 -27.83 -6.49 1.64
C TRP A 3 -26.60 -7.40 1.47
N LEU A 4 -26.80 -8.71 1.31
CA LEU A 4 -25.73 -9.66 1.09
C LEU A 4 -25.42 -9.72 -0.41
N VAL A 5 -24.38 -9.00 -0.81
CA VAL A 5 -23.70 -9.22 -2.09
C VAL A 5 -22.72 -10.38 -1.94
N GLU A 6 -22.62 -11.20 -2.98
CA GLU A 6 -21.57 -12.21 -3.10
C GLU A 6 -20.21 -11.51 -3.08
N LEU A 7 -19.33 -11.95 -2.17
CA LEU A 7 -17.99 -11.39 -2.04
C LEU A 7 -17.04 -12.21 -2.91
N GLU A 8 -16.48 -11.59 -3.94
CA GLU A 8 -15.37 -12.16 -4.68
C GLU A 8 -14.04 -11.85 -3.97
N GLN A 9 -13.29 -12.90 -3.64
CA GLN A 9 -11.95 -12.77 -3.08
C GLN A 9 -10.91 -13.04 -4.15
N ASN A 10 -9.99 -12.08 -4.35
CA ASN A 10 -8.90 -12.19 -5.31
C ASN A 10 -7.55 -12.01 -4.61
N THR A 11 -6.53 -12.72 -5.11
CA THR A 11 -5.15 -12.60 -4.60
C THR A 11 -4.46 -11.42 -5.28
N ILE A 12 -3.88 -10.50 -4.49
CA ILE A 12 -3.14 -9.32 -4.98
C ILE A 12 -1.64 -9.62 -5.07
N ILE A 13 -1.08 -10.22 -4.01
CA ILE A 13 0.35 -10.56 -3.91
C ILE A 13 0.52 -12.01 -4.36
N PRO A 14 1.42 -12.32 -5.32
CA PRO A 14 1.67 -13.70 -5.77
C PRO A 14 1.99 -14.63 -4.59
N GLN A 15 1.47 -15.87 -4.61
CA GLN A 15 1.65 -16.81 -3.48
C GLN A 15 3.11 -17.26 -3.28
N ASP A 16 3.89 -17.25 -4.35
CA ASP A 16 5.32 -17.55 -4.35
C ASP A 16 6.18 -16.32 -4.03
N TRP A 17 5.57 -15.16 -3.75
CA TRP A 17 6.29 -13.96 -3.36
C TRP A 17 7.12 -14.17 -2.08
N ARG A 18 8.36 -13.67 -2.10
CA ARG A 18 9.32 -13.77 -0.97
C ARG A 18 9.92 -12.43 -0.56
N GLY A 19 9.38 -11.31 -1.06
CA GLY A 19 9.94 -9.97 -0.81
C GLY A 19 9.71 -9.43 0.61
N PHE A 20 8.75 -10.00 1.36
CA PHE A 20 8.45 -9.66 2.75
C PHE A 20 7.75 -10.83 3.44
N ALA A 21 7.81 -10.87 4.78
CA ALA A 21 7.18 -11.91 5.58
C ALA A 21 5.78 -11.52 6.05
N GLN A 22 5.51 -10.22 6.22
CA GLN A 22 4.23 -9.68 6.66
C GLN A 22 3.85 -8.44 5.86
N CYS A 23 2.56 -8.24 5.64
CA CYS A 23 1.98 -7.02 5.10
C CYS A 23 0.75 -6.61 5.92
N HIS A 24 0.55 -5.31 6.13
CA HIS A 24 -0.54 -4.78 6.94
C HIS A 24 -0.95 -3.36 6.49
N ALA A 25 -2.10 -2.89 6.98
CA ALA A 25 -2.63 -1.53 6.77
C ALA A 25 -2.68 -1.09 5.30
N SER A 26 -3.49 -1.77 4.48
CA SER A 26 -3.63 -1.46 3.06
C SER A 26 -4.63 -0.33 2.78
N THR A 27 -4.34 0.49 1.79
CA THR A 27 -5.26 1.47 1.19
C THR A 27 -5.40 1.21 -0.30
N LEU A 28 -6.62 1.30 -0.82
CA LEU A 28 -6.94 1.08 -2.24
C LEU A 28 -7.41 2.39 -2.89
N LEU A 29 -6.99 2.62 -4.14
CA LEU A 29 -7.41 3.74 -4.96
C LEU A 29 -7.80 3.25 -6.35
N ALA A 30 -9.07 3.39 -6.72
CA ALA A 30 -9.54 3.15 -8.08
C ALA A 30 -9.22 4.38 -8.95
N LEU A 31 -8.66 4.14 -10.13
CA LEU A 31 -8.29 5.19 -11.08
C LEU A 31 -9.33 5.31 -12.22
N PRO A 32 -9.48 6.50 -12.84
CA PRO A 32 -10.46 6.70 -13.92
C PRO A 32 -10.25 5.80 -15.15
N ASN A 33 -9.03 5.32 -15.38
CA ASN A 33 -8.71 4.38 -16.45
C ASN A 33 -9.06 2.92 -16.12
N GLY A 34 -9.70 2.65 -14.97
CA GLY A 34 -10.07 1.32 -14.51
C GLY A 34 -8.96 0.57 -13.77
N ASP A 35 -7.77 1.15 -13.65
CA ASP A 35 -6.71 0.57 -12.84
C ASP A 35 -7.04 0.68 -11.34
N ILE A 36 -6.43 -0.20 -10.55
CA ILE A 36 -6.52 -0.18 -9.09
C ILE A 36 -5.13 -0.11 -8.51
N LEU A 37 -4.87 0.86 -7.64
CA LEU A 37 -3.67 0.92 -6.81
C LEU A 37 -3.97 0.39 -5.42
N VAL A 38 -3.05 -0.39 -4.86
CA VAL A 38 -3.12 -0.84 -3.47
C VAL A 38 -1.77 -0.59 -2.82
N ALA A 39 -1.73 0.33 -1.86
CA ALA A 39 -0.55 0.60 -1.04
C ALA A 39 -0.69 -0.11 0.31
N TYR A 40 0.40 -0.64 0.86
CA TYR A 40 0.44 -1.30 2.17
C TYR A 40 1.84 -1.22 2.76
N MET A 41 1.95 -1.35 4.08
CA MET A 41 3.26 -1.50 4.71
C MET A 41 3.64 -2.99 4.75
N ALA A 42 4.88 -3.33 4.41
CA ALA A 42 5.36 -4.70 4.45
C ALA A 42 6.86 -4.83 4.70
N GLY A 43 7.27 -5.93 5.33
CA GLY A 43 8.64 -6.22 5.74
C GLY A 43 8.72 -7.49 6.60
N GLY A 44 9.73 -7.56 7.47
CA GLY A 44 9.92 -8.67 8.40
C GLY A 44 8.96 -8.69 9.59
N GLY A 45 8.14 -7.66 9.76
CA GLY A 45 7.14 -7.53 10.83
C GLY A 45 6.93 -6.08 11.28
N GLU A 46 5.81 -5.82 11.93
CA GLU A 46 5.46 -4.48 12.41
C GLU A 46 6.57 -3.88 13.31
N ALA A 47 6.81 -2.57 13.18
CA ALA A 47 7.90 -1.83 13.82
C ALA A 47 9.34 -2.19 13.41
N LYS A 48 9.55 -3.19 12.55
CA LYS A 48 10.91 -3.57 12.17
C LYS A 48 11.57 -2.54 11.25
N PRO A 49 12.91 -2.41 11.30
CA PRO A 49 13.64 -1.40 10.54
C PRO A 49 13.57 -1.57 9.02
N ASP A 50 13.10 -2.73 8.54
CA ASP A 50 12.90 -3.07 7.14
C ASP A 50 11.46 -2.86 6.63
N MET A 51 10.54 -2.39 7.49
CA MET A 51 9.19 -2.04 7.08
C MET A 51 9.20 -0.87 6.10
N ALA A 52 8.66 -1.11 4.91
CA ALA A 52 8.58 -0.18 3.81
C ALA A 52 7.14 -0.03 3.30
N ILE A 53 6.85 1.02 2.54
CA ILE A 53 5.61 1.11 1.77
C ILE A 53 5.80 0.40 0.44
N TRP A 54 4.89 -0.52 0.17
CA TRP A 54 4.79 -1.26 -1.08
C TRP A 54 3.52 -0.88 -1.82
N LEU A 55 3.55 -0.98 -3.15
CA LEU A 55 2.46 -0.70 -4.05
C LEU A 55 2.25 -1.87 -5.01
N SER A 56 1.02 -2.33 -5.12
CA SER A 56 0.56 -3.21 -6.18
C SER A 56 -0.39 -2.43 -7.10
N ARG A 57 -0.25 -2.61 -8.41
CA ARG A 57 -1.13 -2.02 -9.41
C ARG A 57 -1.83 -3.14 -10.17
N ARG A 58 -3.16 -3.06 -10.24
CA ARG A 58 -3.95 -3.84 -11.19
C ARG A 58 -4.13 -3.01 -12.44
N THR A 59 -3.76 -3.56 -13.59
CA THR A 59 -3.98 -2.93 -14.89
C THR A 59 -4.42 -3.97 -15.90
N ASN A 60 -5.36 -3.62 -16.77
CA ASN A 60 -5.99 -4.55 -17.73
C ASN A 60 -6.49 -5.86 -17.10
N GLY A 61 -6.95 -5.80 -15.85
CA GLY A 61 -7.48 -6.96 -15.13
C GLY A 61 -6.44 -7.78 -14.35
N GLU A 62 -5.14 -7.51 -14.52
CA GLU A 62 -4.04 -8.30 -13.96
C GLU A 62 -3.25 -7.52 -12.91
N TRP A 63 -2.77 -8.20 -11.87
CA TRP A 63 -1.90 -7.62 -10.85
C TRP A 63 -0.44 -7.66 -11.29
N LEU A 64 0.21 -6.50 -11.28
CA LEU A 64 1.65 -6.41 -11.46
C LEU A 64 2.39 -6.82 -10.17
N PRO A 65 3.66 -7.28 -10.28
CA PRO A 65 4.46 -7.58 -9.10
C PRO A 65 4.56 -6.39 -8.12
N PRO A 66 4.48 -6.64 -6.79
CA PRO A 66 4.63 -5.60 -5.79
C PRO A 66 5.93 -4.78 -5.94
N GLN A 67 5.81 -3.47 -5.84
CA GLN A 67 6.95 -2.55 -5.89
C GLN A 67 7.16 -1.86 -4.55
N ARG A 68 8.40 -1.84 -4.05
CA ARG A 68 8.76 -1.09 -2.85
C ARG A 68 8.97 0.36 -3.23
N ILE A 69 8.06 1.24 -2.81
CA ILE A 69 8.01 2.63 -3.28
C ILE A 69 8.49 3.66 -2.27
N GLN A 70 8.43 3.37 -0.96
CA GLN A 70 9.02 4.22 0.08
C GLN A 70 9.77 3.39 1.09
N HIS A 71 11.05 3.68 1.26
CA HIS A 71 11.89 3.03 2.26
C HIS A 71 13.04 3.97 2.66
N ARG A 72 13.45 3.90 3.93
CA ARG A 72 14.65 4.58 4.45
C ARG A 72 15.40 3.63 5.36
N TYR A 73 16.73 3.71 5.32
CA TYR A 73 17.57 2.82 6.11
C TYR A 73 17.25 2.95 7.61
N LEU A 74 16.96 1.82 8.25
CA LEU A 74 16.64 1.68 9.67
C LEU A 74 15.45 2.51 10.18
N LEU A 75 14.49 2.83 9.31
CA LEU A 75 13.27 3.53 9.70
C LEU A 75 12.04 2.79 9.21
N ALA A 76 11.21 2.34 10.16
CA ALA A 76 9.94 1.70 9.84
C ALA A 76 8.97 2.69 9.18
N HIS A 77 8.30 2.24 8.11
CA HIS A 77 7.25 2.96 7.40
C HIS A 77 5.87 2.36 7.69
N TRP A 78 4.86 3.22 7.73
CA TRP A 78 3.55 2.83 8.27
C TRP A 78 2.38 3.47 7.54
N ASN A 79 1.23 2.80 7.65
CA ASN A 79 -0.12 3.31 7.41
C ASN A 79 -0.22 4.19 6.15
N PRO A 80 0.10 3.64 4.97
CA PRO A 80 -0.01 4.39 3.73
C PRO A 80 -1.47 4.74 3.43
N VAL A 81 -1.72 5.97 2.99
CA VAL A 81 -3.01 6.46 2.51
C VAL A 81 -2.81 7.05 1.13
N LEU A 82 -3.52 6.49 0.15
CA LEU A 82 -3.58 7.01 -1.21
C LEU A 82 -4.75 8.00 -1.33
N HIS A 83 -4.51 9.13 -1.97
CA HIS A 83 -5.53 10.12 -2.32
C HIS A 83 -5.26 10.63 -3.73
N ARG A 84 -6.29 10.66 -4.59
CA ARG A 84 -6.20 11.32 -5.89
C ARG A 84 -6.87 12.68 -5.78
N ASP A 85 -6.16 13.71 -6.21
CA ASP A 85 -6.76 14.99 -6.54
C ASP A 85 -7.45 14.86 -7.91
N ASP A 86 -8.76 15.05 -7.94
CA ASP A 86 -9.56 14.86 -9.15
C ASP A 86 -9.39 15.98 -10.18
N GLU A 87 -8.98 17.18 -9.74
CA GLU A 87 -8.75 18.33 -10.62
C GLU A 87 -7.44 18.19 -11.38
N THR A 88 -6.36 17.83 -10.67
CA THR A 88 -5.02 17.71 -11.27
C THR A 88 -4.68 16.30 -11.74
N GLY A 89 -5.37 15.28 -11.21
CA GLY A 89 -5.04 13.88 -11.39
C GLY A 89 -3.84 13.39 -10.59
N THR A 90 -3.25 14.26 -9.74
CA THR A 90 -2.11 13.91 -8.89
C THR A 90 -2.52 12.87 -7.87
N ILE A 91 -1.70 11.85 -7.68
CA ILE A 91 -1.90 10.84 -6.64
C ILE A 91 -0.93 11.16 -5.52
N PHE A 92 -1.46 11.47 -4.34
CA PHE A 92 -0.71 11.65 -3.12
C PHE A 92 -0.66 10.35 -2.34
N LEU A 93 0.53 10.00 -1.87
CA LEU A 93 0.78 8.99 -0.86
C LEU A 93 1.19 9.67 0.43
N TYR A 94 0.32 9.60 1.44
CA TYR A 94 0.64 9.95 2.81
C TYR A 94 1.07 8.70 3.56
N TYR A 95 2.09 8.79 4.39
CA TYR A 95 2.59 7.65 5.17
C TYR A 95 3.32 8.15 6.41
N LYS A 96 3.52 7.29 7.40
CA LYS A 96 4.31 7.63 8.59
C LYS A 96 5.68 7.00 8.54
N VAL A 97 6.66 7.67 9.13
CA VAL A 97 8.03 7.17 9.28
C VAL A 97 8.47 7.36 10.73
N GLY A 98 9.03 6.30 11.31
CA GLY A 98 9.59 6.32 12.67
C GLY A 98 9.59 4.93 13.28
N ASN A 99 10.51 4.67 14.22
CA ASN A 99 10.68 3.33 14.78
C ASN A 99 9.62 2.96 15.83
N THR A 100 8.88 3.95 16.35
CA THR A 100 7.82 3.75 17.33
C THR A 100 6.63 4.65 17.01
N VAL A 101 5.45 4.25 17.48
CA VAL A 101 4.20 5.01 17.31
C VAL A 101 4.22 6.36 18.03
N GLN A 102 5.09 6.54 19.03
CA GLN A 102 5.25 7.80 19.77
C GLN A 102 6.07 8.84 19.00
N ASN A 103 7.01 8.39 18.14
CA ASN A 103 8.01 9.27 17.53
C ASN A 103 7.89 9.33 16.00
N TRP A 104 6.91 8.66 15.41
CA TRP A 104 6.69 8.75 13.97
C TRP A 104 6.19 10.13 13.54
N TYR A 105 6.43 10.46 12.28
CA TYR A 105 5.92 11.68 11.66
C TYR A 105 5.36 11.36 10.28
N THR A 106 4.44 12.19 9.81
CA THR A 106 3.81 12.03 8.50
C THR A 106 4.70 12.62 7.42
N LEU A 107 4.85 11.88 6.31
CA LEU A 107 5.41 12.35 5.05
C LEU A 107 4.35 12.26 3.96
N VAL A 108 4.55 13.03 2.89
CA VAL A 108 3.77 12.97 1.66
C VAL A 108 4.72 12.81 0.47
N SER A 109 4.33 12.02 -0.50
CA SER A 109 4.95 11.90 -1.82
C SER A 109 3.88 11.88 -2.90
N THR A 110 4.27 12.15 -4.14
CA THR A 110 3.43 12.06 -5.34
C THR A 110 4.06 11.13 -6.35
#